data_AF-A0A1I6ZMD4-F1
#
_entry.id   AF-A0A1I6ZMD4-F1
#
_cell.length_a   1.000
_cell.length_b   1.000
_cell.length_c   1.000
_cell.angle_alpha   90.00
_cell.angle_beta   90.00
_cell.angle_gamma   90.00
#
_symmetry.space_group_name_H-M   'P 1'
#
loop_
_entity.id
_entity.type
_entity.pdbx_description
1 polymer ?
#
loop_
_entity_poly.entity_id
_entity_poly.type
_entity_poly.pdbx_seq_one_letter_code
_entity_poly.pdbx_strand_id
1 'polypeptide(L)' 'MFWDYTQLRFPRREGMRIDFTLASPALAGRVTNALIDREERKGKGASDHAPVVVELTD' A
#
# COMPACT_ATOMS: atom_id res chain seq x y z
N MET A 1 -2.31 1.32 2.14
CA MET A 1 -3.69 0.79 2.19
C MET A 1 -4.09 0.58 3.62
N PHE A 2 -5.26 1.04 4.06
CA PHE A 2 -5.68 1.03 5.47
C PHE A 2 -6.65 -0.11 5.77
N TRP A 3 -6.47 -0.77 6.92
CA TRP A 3 -7.45 -1.66 7.55
C TRP A 3 -7.54 -1.41 9.05
N ASP A 4 -8.76 -1.13 9.48
CA ASP A 4 -9.11 -1.05 10.90
C ASP A 4 -8.86 -2.38 11.62
N TYR A 5 -8.45 -2.31 12.88
CA TYR A 5 -8.07 -3.46 13.71
C TYR A 5 -9.27 -4.30 14.21
N THR A 6 -10.48 -3.76 14.11
CA THR A 6 -11.69 -4.42 14.56
C THR A 6 -12.23 -5.38 13.51
N GLN A 7 -13.10 -6.30 13.95
CA GLN A 7 -13.92 -7.15 13.08
C GLN A 7 -13.15 -8.01 12.04
N LEU A 8 -11.84 -8.22 12.25
CA LEU A 8 -11.00 -9.01 11.34
C LEU A 8 -11.03 -8.46 9.90
N ARG A 9 -11.11 -7.13 9.72
CA ARG A 9 -11.21 -6.50 8.40
C ARG A 9 -10.02 -6.78 7.50
N PHE A 10 -8.81 -6.89 8.07
CA PHE A 10 -7.61 -7.22 7.32
C PHE A 10 -7.67 -8.61 6.61
N PRO A 11 -7.86 -9.75 7.31
CA PRO A 11 -7.99 -11.05 6.65
C PRO A 11 -9.25 -11.15 5.76
N ARG A 12 -10.30 -10.36 6.04
CA ARG A 12 -11.52 -10.27 5.21
C ARG A 12 -11.37 -9.38 3.97
N ARG A 13 -10.22 -8.72 3.79
CA ARG A 13 -9.94 -7.76 2.70
C ARG A 13 -10.89 -6.56 2.66
N GLU A 14 -11.39 -6.13 3.82
CA GLU A 14 -12.32 -5.00 3.97
C GLU A 14 -11.57 -3.71 4.34
N GLY A 15 -10.80 -3.17 3.38
CA GLY A 15 -9.94 -2.00 3.60
C GLY A 15 -10.33 -0.79 2.78
N MET A 16 -9.66 0.33 3.05
CA MET A 16 -9.78 1.56 2.28
C MET A 16 -8.46 1.91 1.59
N ARG A 17 -8.54 2.28 0.31
CA ARG A 17 -7.38 2.76 -0.46
C ARG A 17 -7.28 4.27 -0.31
N ILE A 18 -6.53 4.70 0.70
CA ILE A 18 -6.35 6.12 1.05
C ILE A 18 -4.91 6.62 0.98
N ASP A 19 -3.96 5.72 0.71
CA ASP A 19 -2.54 6.05 0.52
C ASP A 19 -2.22 6.03 -0.97
N PHE A 20 -1.62 7.11 -1.48
CA PHE A 20 -1.34 7.29 -2.90
C PHE A 20 0.07 7.85 -3.12
N THR A 21 0.69 7.43 -4.21
CA THR A 21 1.92 8.04 -4.73
C THR A 21 1.55 8.86 -5.97
N LEU A 22 1.62 10.19 -5.85
CA LEU A 22 1.37 11.11 -6.95
C LEU A 22 2.71 11.63 -7.48
N ALA A 23 2.87 11.65 -8.79
CA ALA A 23 4.12 12.00 -9.45
C ALA A 23 3.88 12.98 -10.61
N SER A 24 4.88 13.82 -10.90
CA SER A 24 4.89 14.62 -12.14
C SER A 24 4.93 13.70 -13.37
N PRO A 25 4.51 14.16 -14.56
CA PRO A 25 4.53 13.33 -15.77
C PRO A 25 5.91 12.72 -16.08
N ALA A 26 7.00 13.47 -15.85
CA ALA A 26 8.36 12.99 -16.06
C ALA A 26 8.73 11.82 -15.13
N LEU A 27 8.35 11.90 -13.86
CA LEU A 27 8.60 10.82 -12.90
C LEU A 27 7.67 9.63 -13.12
N ALA A 28 6.39 9.89 -13.45
CA ALA A 28 5.43 8.86 -13.80
C ALA A 28 5.89 8.03 -15.01
N GLY A 29 6.53 8.67 -16.01
CA GLY A 29 7.11 8.00 -17.16
C GLY A 29 8.25 7.02 -16.85
N ARG A 30 8.81 7.06 -15.63
CA ARG A 30 9.86 6.13 -15.17
C ARG A 30 9.32 4.95 -14.38
N VAL A 31 8.04 4.94 -14.00
CA VAL A 31 7.44 3.89 -13.16
C VAL A 31 7.33 2.58 -13.94
N THR A 32 7.93 1.52 -13.41
CA THR A 32 7.87 0.16 -13.98
C THR A 32 6.83 -0.70 -13.29
N ASN A 33 6.58 -0.45 -12.01
CA ASN A 33 5.67 -1.24 -11.19
C ASN A 33 5.10 -0.39 -10.05
N ALA A 34 3.93 -0.79 -9.55
CA ALA A 34 3.34 -0.23 -8.34
C ALA A 34 2.56 -1.31 -7.61
N LEU A 35 2.78 -1.45 -6.30
CA LEU A 35 2.09 -2.44 -5.48
C LEU A 35 1.76 -1.90 -4.09
N ILE A 36 0.81 -2.58 -3.44
CA ILE A 36 0.55 -2.44 -2.01
C ILE A 36 1.17 -3.67 -1.34
N ASP A 37 2.17 -3.47 -0.51
CA ASP A 37 2.81 -4.56 0.22
C ASP A 37 1.94 -4.99 1.41
N ARG A 38 0.98 -5.88 1.13
CA ARG A 38 0.05 -6.39 2.13
C ARG A 38 0.72 -7.37 3.10
N GLU A 39 1.87 -7.93 2.75
CA GLU A 39 2.55 -8.90 3.60
C GLU A 39 3.19 -8.20 4.80
N GLU A 40 3.75 -7.00 4.62
CA GLU A 40 4.26 -6.15 5.72
C GLU A 40 3.18 -5.79 6.76
N ARG A 41 1.91 -5.82 6.37
CA ARG A 41 0.78 -5.61 7.29
C ARG A 41 0.48 -6.84 8.15
N LYS A 42 0.95 -8.03 7.76
CA LYS A 42 0.75 -9.28 8.51
C LYS A 42 1.70 -9.31 9.70
N GLY A 43 1.16 -9.17 10.90
CA GLY A 43 1.98 -9.36 12.09
C GLY A 43 1.40 -8.69 13.33
N LYS A 44 1.92 -9.09 14.49
CA LYS A 44 1.58 -8.45 15.76
C LYS A 44 2.26 -7.09 15.84
N GLY A 45 1.48 -6.04 16.11
CA GLY A 45 2.01 -4.68 16.28
C GLY A 45 2.39 -3.96 14.98
N ALA A 46 2.00 -4.50 13.81
CA ALA A 46 2.16 -3.79 12.54
C ALA A 46 1.40 -2.44 12.56
N SER A 47 1.64 -1.54 11.59
CA SER A 47 0.76 -0.38 11.37
C SER A 47 -0.62 -0.85 10.90
N ASP A 48 -1.67 -0.04 11.03
CA ASP A 48 -2.96 -0.20 10.34
C ASP A 48 -2.90 0.04 8.83
N HIS A 49 -1.84 0.71 8.35
CA HIS A 49 -1.55 0.89 6.93
C HIS A 49 -0.54 -0.15 6.42
N ALA A 50 -0.74 -0.58 5.17
CA ALA A 50 0.25 -1.29 4.37
C ALA A 50 1.01 -0.29 3.48
N PRO A 51 2.33 -0.46 3.29
CA PRO A 51 3.13 0.35 2.37
C PRO A 51 2.58 0.37 0.95
N VAL A 52 2.73 1.51 0.28
CA VAL A 52 2.57 1.65 -1.18
C VAL A 52 3.96 1.80 -1.75
N VAL A 53 4.33 0.89 -2.65
CA VAL A 53 5.67 0.82 -3.24
C VAL A 53 5.54 1.12 -4.73
N VAL A 54 6.45 1.97 -5.24
CA VAL A 54 6.62 2.23 -6.67
C VAL A 54 8.05 1.86 -7.05
N GLU A 55 8.21 1.15 -8.15
CA GLU A 55 9.51 0.83 -8.73
C GLU A 55 9.76 1.75 -9.92
N LEU A 56 11.00 2.22 -10.04
CA LEU A 56 11.43 3.13 -11.10
C LEU A 56 12.50 2.46 -11.95
N THR A 57 12.52 2.82 -13.22
CA THR A 57 13.70 2.65 -14.08
C THR A 57 14.85 3.53 -13.58
N ASP A 58 16.09 3.04 -13.69
CA ASP A 58 17.32 3.80 -13.40
C ASP A 58 17.43 5.08 -14.25
#